data_AF-E4NUC8-F1
#
_entry.id   AF-E4NUC8-F1
#
_cell.length_a   1.000
_cell.length_b   1.000
_cell.length_c   1.000
_cell.angle_alpha   90.00
_cell.angle_beta   90.00
_cell.angle_gamma   90.00
#
_symmetry.space_group_name_H-M   'P 1'
#
loop_
_entity.id
_entity.type
_entity.pdbx_description
1 polymer ?
#
loop_
_entity_poly.entity_id
_entity_poly.type
_entity_poly.pdbx_seq_one_letter_code
_entity_poly.pdbx_strand_id
1 'polypeptide(L)'
;MFNNWYPIAKHEFSEVVKSRLVWLLTVPIVLDGLLNVLTSQTAIQHLGNLRYIASFQRGMGLVIPIACIILGARAVGGARGKGFLTNTALQPVSRGDVLVGKAAGRTSGLLVPLSTGLALGYIHGAMNGDIPPLLPTIGFWLANIVYLGSLMFAMIGLSAFFKEALAPAGFAFILGGGTFLFYDELLPIPLKAIYGVTKASPSTSGVSMTWEQPDAPLGLVAFLSRLPPTNAHQALTNWPLGLPNSDSLSIFVIRQLEPDFIAPSVVILGDAYGGQPVPFYLHPLVSGVVLLVFSTAVFALGYYTFNNTDFNQ
;
A
#
# COMPACT_ATOMS: atom_id res chain seq x y z
N MET A 1 -35.38 -4.64 -0.71
CA MET A 1 -34.38 -4.07 0.22
C MET A 1 -33.00 -4.38 -0.34
N PHE A 2 -31.99 -3.53 -0.13
CA PHE A 2 -30.59 -3.67 -0.59
C PHE A 2 -30.29 -3.23 -2.05
N ASN A 3 -30.15 -1.92 -2.30
CA ASN A 3 -29.21 -1.38 -3.33
C ASN A 3 -29.13 0.16 -3.37
N ASN A 4 -29.16 0.84 -2.22
CA ASN A 4 -29.10 2.31 -2.19
C ASN A 4 -27.68 2.88 -2.05
N TRP A 5 -26.63 2.03 -2.12
CA TRP A 5 -25.23 2.45 -2.07
C TRP A 5 -24.70 2.95 -3.43
N TYR A 6 -25.25 2.47 -4.55
CA TYR A 6 -24.80 2.83 -5.89
C TYR A 6 -24.95 4.32 -6.21
N PRO A 7 -26.10 4.99 -5.93
CA PRO A 7 -26.22 6.43 -6.13
C PRO A 7 -25.19 7.24 -5.34
N ILE A 8 -24.88 6.80 -4.11
CA ILE A 8 -23.86 7.42 -3.26
C ILE A 8 -22.47 7.26 -3.89
N ALA A 9 -22.13 6.04 -4.32
CA ALA A 9 -20.87 5.76 -4.98
C ALA A 9 -20.69 6.58 -6.26
N LYS A 10 -21.74 6.67 -7.09
CA LYS A 10 -21.73 7.47 -8.32
C LYS A 10 -21.52 8.96 -8.05
N HIS A 11 -22.15 9.50 -7.01
CA HIS A 11 -21.96 10.88 -6.59
C HIS A 11 -20.51 11.13 -6.17
N GLU A 12 -19.99 10.33 -5.23
CA GLU A 12 -18.62 10.45 -4.72
C GLU A 12 -17.58 10.26 -5.83
N PHE A 13 -17.80 9.32 -6.75
CA PHE A 13 -16.96 9.14 -7.93
C PHE A 13 -16.87 10.41 -8.78
N SER A 14 -18.03 11.01 -9.13
CA SER A 14 -18.06 12.23 -9.93
C SER A 14 -17.35 13.39 -9.24
N GLU A 15 -17.48 13.52 -7.92
CA GLU A 15 -16.78 14.57 -7.18
C GLU A 15 -15.26 14.35 -7.16
N VAL A 16 -14.81 13.12 -6.92
CA VAL A 16 -13.38 12.78 -6.87
C VAL A 16 -12.72 12.95 -8.24
N VAL A 17 -13.32 12.43 -9.31
CA VAL A 17 -12.74 12.51 -10.67
C VAL A 17 -12.62 13.95 -11.17
N LYS A 18 -13.54 14.83 -10.80
CA LYS A 18 -13.51 16.25 -11.19
C LYS A 18 -12.59 17.10 -10.31
N SER A 19 -12.09 16.56 -9.20
CA SER A 19 -11.28 17.31 -8.25
C SER A 19 -9.88 17.60 -8.79
N ARG A 20 -9.53 18.88 -8.91
CA ARG A 20 -8.17 19.31 -9.31
C ARG A 20 -7.09 18.78 -8.37
N LEU A 21 -7.40 18.66 -7.08
CA LEU A 21 -6.47 18.14 -6.07
C LEU A 21 -6.06 16.69 -6.36
N VAL A 22 -7.01 15.87 -6.80
CA VAL A 22 -6.80 14.46 -7.12
C VAL A 22 -5.90 14.32 -8.34
N TRP A 23 -6.11 15.15 -9.36
CA TRP A 23 -5.22 15.22 -10.52
C TRP A 23 -3.82 15.76 -10.16
N LEU A 24 -3.74 16.73 -9.24
CA LEU A 24 -2.45 17.23 -8.74
C LEU A 24 -1.65 16.12 -8.04
N LEU A 25 -2.29 15.22 -7.29
CA LEU A 25 -1.64 14.06 -6.68
C LEU A 25 -1.09 13.07 -7.72
N THR A 26 -1.58 13.10 -8.96
CA THR A 26 -1.04 12.24 -10.03
C THR A 26 0.33 12.70 -10.51
N VAL A 27 0.61 14.01 -10.40
CA VAL A 27 1.86 14.63 -10.86
C VAL A 27 3.09 13.99 -10.22
N PRO A 28 3.23 13.88 -8.88
CA PRO A 28 4.40 13.24 -8.28
C PRO A 28 4.54 11.76 -8.66
N ILE A 29 3.44 11.03 -8.88
CA ILE A 29 3.48 9.63 -9.35
C ILE A 29 4.12 9.57 -10.74
N VAL A 30 3.65 10.43 -11.65
CA VAL A 30 4.13 10.49 -13.04
C VAL A 30 5.58 10.99 -13.10
N LEU A 31 5.91 12.03 -12.34
CA LEU A 31 7.28 12.55 -12.26
C LEU A 31 8.24 11.50 -11.72
N ASP A 32 7.87 10.77 -10.66
CA ASP A 32 8.71 9.70 -10.14
C ASP A 32 8.95 8.62 -11.20
N GLY A 33 7.88 8.12 -11.82
CA GLY A 33 7.95 7.04 -12.82
C GLY A 33 8.70 7.41 -14.10
N LEU A 34 8.53 8.64 -14.60
CA LEU A 34 9.18 9.10 -15.84
C LEU A 34 10.63 9.53 -15.64
N LEU A 35 10.97 10.15 -14.51
CA LEU A 35 12.32 10.66 -14.27
C LEU A 35 13.25 9.60 -13.68
N ASN A 36 12.71 8.61 -12.96
CA ASN A 36 13.49 7.57 -12.28
C ASN A 36 13.32 6.21 -12.96
N VAL A 37 13.32 6.17 -14.30
CA VAL A 37 13.38 4.91 -15.04
C VAL A 37 14.62 4.14 -14.60
N LEU A 38 14.46 2.87 -14.23
CA LEU A 38 15.57 2.03 -13.77
C LEU A 38 16.48 1.67 -14.96
N THR A 39 17.58 2.40 -15.14
CA THR A 39 18.49 2.25 -16.29
C THR A 39 19.75 1.43 -15.99
N SER A 40 19.91 0.90 -14.77
CA SER A 40 21.08 0.07 -14.45
C SER A 40 21.11 -1.22 -15.26
N GLN A 41 22.31 -1.75 -15.53
CA GLN A 41 22.47 -2.99 -16.29
C GLN A 41 21.70 -4.16 -15.63
N THR A 42 21.75 -4.23 -14.30
CA THR A 42 21.00 -5.19 -13.49
C THR A 42 19.49 -5.02 -13.65
N ALA A 43 19.00 -3.77 -13.69
CA ALA A 43 17.58 -3.51 -13.96
C ALA A 43 17.16 -4.01 -15.35
N ILE A 44 17.98 -3.77 -16.38
CA ILE A 44 17.70 -4.24 -17.74
C ILE A 44 17.67 -5.78 -17.78
N GLN A 45 18.58 -6.44 -17.06
CA GLN A 45 18.64 -7.90 -16.99
C GLN A 45 17.42 -8.53 -16.30
N HIS A 46 16.98 -7.96 -15.17
CA HIS A 46 15.91 -8.57 -14.36
C HIS A 46 14.50 -8.08 -14.74
N LEU A 47 14.34 -6.81 -15.13
CA LEU A 47 13.04 -6.23 -15.50
C LEU A 47 12.82 -6.12 -17.00
N GLY A 48 13.89 -6.03 -17.81
CA GLY A 48 13.77 -5.79 -19.24
C GLY A 48 12.95 -4.53 -19.54
N ASN A 49 11.86 -4.69 -20.28
CA ASN A 49 10.95 -3.59 -20.63
C ASN A 49 10.00 -3.20 -19.47
N LEU A 50 9.86 -4.05 -18.44
CA LEU A 50 9.02 -3.73 -17.27
C LEU A 50 9.61 -2.64 -16.39
N ARG A 51 10.87 -2.25 -16.61
CA ARG A 51 11.53 -1.15 -15.89
C ARG A 51 10.74 0.16 -15.93
N TYR A 52 10.05 0.44 -17.04
CA TYR A 52 9.20 1.63 -17.19
C TYR A 52 7.97 1.60 -16.28
N ILE A 53 7.45 0.41 -15.97
CA ILE A 53 6.31 0.23 -15.07
C ILE A 53 6.78 0.13 -13.61
N ALA A 54 7.87 -0.60 -13.36
CA ALA A 54 8.45 -0.78 -12.03
C ALA A 54 8.80 0.56 -11.35
N SER A 55 9.28 1.53 -12.13
CA SER A 55 9.60 2.88 -11.64
C SER A 55 8.43 3.63 -11.00
N PHE A 56 7.19 3.26 -11.28
CA PHE A 56 6.01 3.88 -10.66
C PHE A 56 5.69 3.33 -9.26
N GLN A 57 6.28 2.20 -8.85
CA GLN A 57 5.94 1.53 -7.59
C GLN A 57 6.15 2.43 -6.37
N ARG A 58 7.26 3.17 -6.34
CA ARG A 58 7.59 4.09 -5.23
C ARG A 58 6.63 5.27 -5.18
N GLY A 59 6.42 5.97 -6.30
CA GLY A 59 5.47 7.07 -6.39
C GLY A 59 4.06 6.65 -5.99
N MET A 60 3.58 5.50 -6.47
CA MET A 60 2.28 4.95 -6.08
C MET A 60 2.23 4.58 -4.59
N GLY A 61 3.27 3.92 -4.06
CA GLY A 61 3.36 3.53 -2.65
C GLY A 61 3.34 4.73 -1.69
N LEU A 62 3.89 5.88 -2.10
CA LEU A 62 3.90 7.09 -1.26
C LEU A 62 2.62 7.92 -1.42
N VAL A 63 2.13 8.10 -2.64
CA VAL A 63 1.03 9.03 -2.92
C VAL A 63 -0.33 8.42 -2.58
N ILE A 64 -0.53 7.10 -2.78
CA ILE A 64 -1.81 6.45 -2.51
C ILE A 64 -2.24 6.61 -1.04
N PRO A 65 -1.38 6.36 -0.02
CA PRO A 65 -1.73 6.62 1.37
C PRO A 65 -2.12 8.08 1.63
N ILE A 66 -1.38 9.04 1.08
CA ILE A 66 -1.66 10.46 1.24
C ILE A 66 -3.02 10.81 0.63
N ALA A 67 -3.31 10.33 -0.58
CA ALA A 67 -4.59 10.52 -1.24
C ALA A 67 -5.75 9.92 -0.43
N CYS A 68 -5.55 8.72 0.13
CA CYS A 68 -6.52 8.07 1.00
C CYS A 68 -6.78 8.89 2.26
N ILE A 69 -5.75 9.41 2.93
CA ILE A 69 -5.90 10.26 4.12
C ILE A 69 -6.67 11.53 3.79
N ILE A 70 -6.24 12.28 2.75
CA ILE A 70 -6.85 13.56 2.36
C ILE A 70 -8.34 13.40 2.05
N LEU A 71 -8.69 12.39 1.24
CA LEU A 71 -10.08 12.18 0.86
C LEU A 71 -10.83 11.50 2.00
N GLY A 72 -10.35 10.36 2.48
CA GLY A 72 -11.03 9.47 3.42
C GLY A 72 -11.20 10.03 4.84
N ALA A 73 -10.29 10.85 5.36
CA ALA A 73 -10.34 11.30 6.76
C ALA A 73 -11.64 12.00 7.16
N ARG A 74 -12.20 12.81 6.24
CA ARG A 74 -13.41 13.60 6.49
C ARG A 74 -14.67 12.98 5.91
N ALA A 75 -14.60 11.73 5.45
CA ALA A 75 -15.73 11.03 4.81
C ALA A 75 -16.97 10.93 5.72
N VAL A 76 -16.74 10.68 7.02
CA VAL A 76 -17.79 10.42 8.02
C VAL A 76 -17.76 11.47 9.13
N GLY A 77 -16.64 11.61 9.85
CA GLY A 77 -16.50 12.61 10.93
C GLY A 77 -16.70 14.06 10.47
N GLY A 78 -16.36 14.37 9.21
CA GLY A 78 -16.64 15.68 8.60
C GLY A 78 -18.12 15.93 8.28
N ALA A 79 -18.91 14.87 8.05
CA ALA A 79 -20.34 14.96 7.79
C ALA A 79 -21.17 15.11 9.08
N ARG A 80 -20.65 14.58 10.22
CA ARG A 80 -21.21 14.78 11.57
C ARG A 80 -21.25 16.25 11.97
N GLY A 81 -20.14 16.96 11.83
CA GLY A 81 -20.03 18.37 12.25
C GLY A 81 -20.80 19.39 11.39
N LYS A 82 -21.28 19.00 10.20
CA LYS A 82 -22.04 19.87 9.29
C LYS A 82 -23.56 19.68 9.35
N GLY A 83 -24.08 18.87 10.27
CA GLY A 83 -25.53 18.56 10.37
C GLY A 83 -26.07 17.73 9.20
N PHE A 84 -25.21 17.22 8.31
CA PHE A 84 -25.62 16.46 7.12
C PHE A 84 -26.19 15.09 7.48
N LEU A 85 -25.81 14.54 8.64
CA LEU A 85 -26.42 13.32 9.17
C LEU A 85 -27.89 13.50 9.52
N THR A 86 -28.33 14.69 9.95
CA THR A 86 -29.73 14.96 10.27
C THR A 86 -30.61 14.92 9.01
N ASN A 87 -30.10 15.44 7.88
CA ASN A 87 -30.77 15.35 6.58
C ASN A 87 -30.68 13.96 5.92
N THR A 88 -29.62 13.20 6.19
CA THR A 88 -29.47 11.83 5.66
C THR A 88 -30.24 10.80 6.49
N ALA A 89 -30.45 11.05 7.79
CA ALA A 89 -31.28 10.22 8.67
C ALA A 89 -32.77 10.23 8.25
N LEU A 90 -33.20 11.24 7.49
CA LEU A 90 -34.53 11.29 6.88
C LEU A 90 -34.64 10.40 5.62
N GLN A 91 -33.52 9.90 5.09
CA GLN A 91 -33.52 9.00 3.94
C GLN A 91 -33.38 7.55 4.40
N PRO A 92 -34.14 6.60 3.82
CA PRO A 92 -34.10 5.19 4.18
C PRO A 92 -32.85 4.50 3.59
N VAL A 93 -31.68 4.90 4.07
CA VAL A 93 -30.38 4.34 3.65
C VAL A 93 -29.69 3.71 4.84
N SER A 94 -29.22 2.48 4.69
CA SER A 94 -28.49 1.82 5.77
C SER A 94 -27.12 2.48 5.96
N ARG A 95 -26.64 2.53 7.20
CA ARG A 95 -25.31 3.08 7.54
C ARG A 95 -24.18 2.36 6.80
N GLY A 96 -24.34 1.04 6.61
CA GLY A 96 -23.41 0.22 5.83
C GLY A 96 -23.37 0.65 4.36
N ASP A 97 -24.53 0.91 3.74
CA ASP A 97 -24.61 1.38 2.35
C ASP A 97 -23.91 2.73 2.16
N VAL A 98 -23.97 3.63 3.15
CA VAL A 98 -23.27 4.92 3.11
C VAL A 98 -21.76 4.73 3.14
N LEU A 99 -21.24 3.91 4.07
CA LEU A 99 -19.80 3.68 4.20
C LEU A 99 -19.23 2.94 2.97
N VAL A 100 -19.90 1.87 2.54
CA VAL A 100 -19.51 1.09 1.35
C VAL A 100 -19.61 1.95 0.10
N GLY A 101 -20.69 2.74 -0.05
CA GLY A 101 -20.87 3.65 -1.18
C GLY A 101 -19.76 4.70 -1.25
N LYS A 102 -19.38 5.31 -0.11
CA LYS A 102 -18.26 6.24 -0.03
C LYS A 102 -16.92 5.59 -0.38
N ALA A 103 -16.67 4.38 0.14
CA ALA A 103 -15.43 3.65 -0.13
C ALA A 103 -15.32 3.30 -1.61
N ALA A 104 -16.33 2.65 -2.17
CA ALA A 104 -16.37 2.27 -3.57
C ALA A 104 -16.28 3.49 -4.51
N GLY A 105 -17.02 4.56 -4.23
CA GLY A 105 -17.01 5.79 -5.03
C GLY A 105 -15.66 6.50 -5.04
N ARG A 106 -14.99 6.60 -3.87
CA ARG A 106 -13.69 7.27 -3.77
C ARG A 106 -12.54 6.43 -4.30
N THR A 107 -12.55 5.13 -4.05
CA THR A 107 -11.59 4.20 -4.64
C THR A 107 -11.69 4.26 -6.17
N SER A 108 -12.89 4.08 -6.73
CA SER A 108 -13.07 4.14 -8.19
C SER A 108 -12.71 5.52 -8.77
N GLY A 109 -13.00 6.61 -8.06
CA GLY A 109 -12.61 7.95 -8.50
C GLY A 109 -11.09 8.16 -8.54
N LEU A 110 -10.36 7.61 -7.56
CA LEU A 110 -8.90 7.63 -7.52
C LEU A 110 -8.24 6.66 -8.51
N LEU A 111 -8.96 5.63 -8.97
CA LEU A 111 -8.44 4.73 -9.99
C LEU A 111 -8.24 5.40 -11.35
N VAL A 112 -9.06 6.40 -11.70
CA VAL A 112 -8.93 7.13 -12.97
C VAL A 112 -7.57 7.83 -13.11
N PRO A 113 -7.16 8.72 -12.20
CA PRO A 113 -5.84 9.37 -12.25
C PRO A 113 -4.69 8.36 -12.12
N LEU A 114 -4.82 7.34 -11.26
CA LEU A 114 -3.80 6.31 -11.10
C LEU A 114 -3.56 5.54 -12.41
N SER A 115 -4.65 5.14 -13.07
CA SER A 115 -4.60 4.44 -14.36
C SER A 115 -4.06 5.35 -15.45
N THR A 116 -4.36 6.65 -15.39
CA THR A 116 -3.79 7.64 -16.32
C THR A 116 -2.27 7.73 -16.14
N GLY A 117 -1.78 7.77 -14.91
CA GLY A 117 -0.33 7.77 -14.62
C GLY A 117 0.36 6.51 -15.15
N LEU A 118 -0.24 5.34 -14.94
CA LEU A 118 0.30 4.08 -15.46
C LEU A 118 0.26 4.01 -17.00
N ALA A 119 -0.81 4.52 -17.62
CA ALA A 119 -0.91 4.60 -19.07
C ALA A 119 0.19 5.49 -19.67
N LEU A 120 0.53 6.60 -19.00
CA LEU A 120 1.67 7.44 -19.40
C LEU A 120 3.00 6.69 -19.27
N GLY A 121 3.19 5.88 -18.23
CA GLY A 121 4.36 5.00 -18.09
C GLY A 121 4.47 3.97 -19.21
N TYR A 122 3.34 3.37 -19.61
CA TYR A 122 3.29 2.43 -20.73
C TYR A 122 3.63 3.11 -22.07
N ILE A 123 3.03 4.28 -22.33
CA ILE A 123 3.34 5.11 -23.52
C ILE A 123 4.81 5.50 -23.52
N HIS A 124 5.37 5.86 -22.37
CA HIS A 124 6.77 6.22 -22.24
C HIS A 124 7.70 5.06 -22.61
N GLY A 125 7.41 3.83 -22.16
CA GLY A 125 8.14 2.64 -22.62
C GLY A 125 8.03 2.43 -24.14
N ALA A 126 6.82 2.54 -24.68
CA ALA A 126 6.57 2.37 -26.11
C ALA A 126 7.31 3.43 -26.99
N MET A 127 7.35 4.68 -26.55
CA MET A 127 8.08 5.76 -27.25
C MET A 127 9.60 5.54 -27.29
N ASN A 128 10.15 4.83 -26.31
CA ASN A 128 11.56 4.49 -26.25
C ASN A 128 11.89 3.17 -26.99
N GLY A 129 10.92 2.54 -27.65
CA GLY A 129 11.10 1.27 -28.37
C GLY A 129 10.98 0.02 -27.48
N ASP A 130 10.77 0.20 -26.18
CA ASP A 130 10.75 -0.87 -25.17
C ASP A 130 9.33 -1.05 -24.62
N ILE A 131 8.46 -1.64 -25.43
CA ILE A 131 7.04 -1.85 -25.05
C ILE A 131 6.97 -2.79 -23.85
N PRO A 132 6.39 -2.36 -22.71
CA PRO A 132 6.24 -3.23 -21.55
C PRO A 132 5.25 -4.38 -21.84
N PRO A 133 5.54 -5.62 -21.38
CA PRO A 133 4.59 -6.73 -21.45
C PRO A 133 3.25 -6.41 -20.78
N LEU A 134 2.15 -6.64 -21.50
CA LEU A 134 0.79 -6.30 -21.05
C LEU A 134 0.37 -7.06 -19.79
N LEU A 135 0.61 -8.37 -19.74
CA LEU A 135 0.12 -9.22 -18.65
C LEU A 135 0.75 -8.85 -17.27
N PRO A 136 2.09 -8.73 -17.15
CA PRO A 136 2.74 -8.12 -15.98
C PRO A 136 2.23 -6.73 -15.62
N THR A 137 1.99 -5.87 -16.62
CA THR A 137 1.50 -4.50 -16.40
C THR A 137 0.10 -4.51 -15.77
N ILE A 138 -0.78 -5.38 -16.26
CA ILE A 138 -2.13 -5.58 -15.68
C ILE A 138 -2.02 -6.13 -14.25
N GLY A 139 -1.12 -7.09 -14.00
CA GLY A 139 -0.88 -7.62 -12.66
C GLY A 139 -0.43 -6.53 -11.68
N PHE A 140 0.50 -5.67 -12.10
CA PHE A 140 0.96 -4.52 -11.33
C PHE A 140 -0.18 -3.52 -11.07
N TRP A 141 -1.02 -3.24 -12.07
CA TRP A 141 -2.19 -2.38 -11.92
C TRP A 141 -3.21 -2.94 -10.91
N LEU A 142 -3.52 -4.24 -11.00
CA LEU A 142 -4.42 -4.93 -10.07
C LEU A 142 -3.89 -4.90 -8.63
N ALA A 143 -2.58 -5.10 -8.44
CA ALA A 143 -1.95 -4.98 -7.12
C ALA A 143 -2.14 -3.57 -6.51
N ASN A 144 -2.02 -2.52 -7.33
CA ASN A 144 -2.28 -1.15 -6.89
C ASN A 144 -3.76 -0.87 -6.63
N ILE A 145 -4.69 -1.50 -7.35
CA ILE A 145 -6.14 -1.44 -7.04
C ILE A 145 -6.41 -2.02 -5.66
N VAL A 146 -5.85 -3.21 -5.36
CA VAL A 146 -6.01 -3.86 -4.05
C VAL A 146 -5.49 -2.95 -2.94
N TYR A 147 -4.29 -2.39 -3.13
CA TYR A 147 -3.69 -1.48 -2.16
C TYR A 147 -4.53 -0.21 -1.93
N LEU A 148 -4.92 0.48 -3.00
CA LEU A 148 -5.77 1.67 -2.94
C LEU A 148 -7.12 1.37 -2.29
N GLY A 149 -7.77 0.26 -2.67
CA GLY A 149 -9.01 -0.20 -2.10
C GLY A 149 -8.87 -0.42 -0.60
N SER A 150 -7.91 -1.25 -0.19
CA SER A 150 -7.67 -1.56 1.22
C SER A 150 -7.42 -0.30 2.06
N LEU A 151 -6.57 0.62 1.61
CA LEU A 151 -6.30 1.84 2.36
C LEU A 151 -7.50 2.78 2.42
N MET A 152 -8.27 2.93 1.35
CA MET A 152 -9.47 3.76 1.36
C MET A 152 -10.55 3.18 2.29
N PHE A 153 -10.78 1.87 2.25
CA PHE A 153 -11.69 1.19 3.17
C PHE A 153 -11.25 1.36 4.62
N ALA A 154 -9.96 1.13 4.92
CA ALA A 154 -9.41 1.37 6.25
C ALA A 154 -9.62 2.83 6.69
N MET A 155 -9.37 3.79 5.81
CA MET A 155 -9.47 5.22 6.13
C MET A 155 -10.91 5.65 6.41
N ILE A 156 -11.89 5.10 5.68
CA ILE A 156 -13.31 5.39 5.92
C ILE A 156 -13.78 4.74 7.23
N GLY A 157 -13.31 3.53 7.52
CA GLY A 157 -13.49 2.91 8.84
C GLY A 157 -12.97 3.79 9.97
N LEU A 158 -11.72 4.25 9.82
CA LEU A 158 -11.09 5.15 10.78
C LEU A 158 -11.83 6.48 10.93
N SER A 159 -12.34 7.04 9.83
CA SER A 159 -13.18 8.26 9.84
C SER A 159 -14.49 8.05 10.61
N ALA A 160 -15.05 6.84 10.59
CA ALA A 160 -16.26 6.48 11.32
C ALA A 160 -16.00 6.24 12.82
N PHE A 161 -14.78 5.81 13.17
CA PHE A 161 -14.35 5.57 14.54
C PHE A 161 -14.22 6.86 15.35
N PHE A 162 -13.58 7.89 14.79
CA PHE A 162 -13.40 9.17 15.50
C PHE A 162 -14.63 10.08 15.39
N LYS A 163 -14.88 10.85 16.45
CA LYS A 163 -15.92 11.89 16.47
C LYS A 163 -15.48 13.16 15.74
N GLU A 164 -14.20 13.50 15.83
CA GLU A 164 -13.62 14.70 15.24
C GLU A 164 -13.19 14.48 13.79
N ALA A 165 -13.35 15.51 12.96
CA ALA A 165 -13.04 15.41 11.53
C ALA A 165 -11.53 15.35 11.21
N LEU A 166 -10.67 15.82 12.12
CA LEU A 166 -9.21 15.88 11.92
C LEU A 166 -8.47 14.71 12.57
N ALA A 167 -9.01 14.13 13.64
CA ALA A 167 -8.38 13.02 14.37
C ALA A 167 -8.04 11.80 13.50
N PRO A 168 -8.89 11.34 12.56
CA PRO A 168 -8.53 10.24 11.65
C PRO A 168 -7.27 10.55 10.83
N ALA A 169 -7.15 11.77 10.29
CA ALA A 169 -6.02 12.15 9.47
C ALA A 169 -4.72 12.17 10.27
N GLY A 170 -4.75 12.77 11.47
CA GLY A 170 -3.60 12.81 12.37
C GLY A 170 -3.16 11.40 12.78
N PHE A 171 -4.10 10.54 13.17
CA PHE A 171 -3.81 9.16 13.55
C PHE A 171 -3.21 8.36 12.38
N ALA A 172 -3.80 8.46 11.19
CA ALA A 172 -3.30 7.77 10.01
C ALA A 172 -1.92 8.30 9.57
N PHE A 173 -1.65 9.60 9.71
CA PHE A 173 -0.35 10.18 9.38
C PHE A 173 0.73 9.76 10.38
N ILE A 174 0.43 9.82 11.69
CA ILE A 174 1.40 9.48 12.74
C ILE A 174 1.69 7.98 12.73
N LEU A 175 0.66 7.12 12.79
CA LEU A 175 0.87 5.68 12.83
C LEU A 175 1.21 5.09 11.46
N GLY A 176 0.52 5.51 10.41
CA GLY A 176 0.79 5.03 9.06
C GLY A 176 2.14 5.53 8.53
N GLY A 177 2.44 6.82 8.71
CA GLY A 177 3.75 7.37 8.37
C GLY A 177 4.86 6.84 9.27
N GLY A 178 4.61 6.71 10.58
CA GLY A 178 5.56 6.15 11.54
C GLY A 178 5.90 4.69 11.24
N THR A 179 4.90 3.85 10.93
CA THR A 179 5.16 2.47 10.48
C THR A 179 5.86 2.45 9.13
N PHE A 180 5.48 3.29 8.17
CA PHE A 180 6.21 3.37 6.89
C PHE A 180 7.71 3.71 7.05
N LEU A 181 8.06 4.57 8.00
CA LEU A 181 9.43 5.04 8.20
C LEU A 181 10.27 4.18 9.14
N PHE A 182 9.66 3.57 10.15
CA PHE A 182 10.39 2.98 11.28
C PHE A 182 10.08 1.49 11.51
N TYR A 183 9.28 0.85 10.67
CA TYR A 183 8.83 -0.51 10.95
C TYR A 183 9.98 -1.53 10.95
N ASP A 184 10.95 -1.38 10.06
CA ASP A 184 12.11 -2.27 9.98
C ASP A 184 13.00 -2.17 11.23
N GLU A 185 12.99 -1.02 11.91
CA GLU A 185 13.66 -0.81 13.19
C GLU A 185 12.80 -1.25 14.38
N LEU A 186 11.48 -1.14 14.28
CA LEU A 186 10.54 -1.49 15.35
C LEU A 186 10.31 -3.00 15.47
N LEU A 187 10.22 -3.72 14.35
CA LEU A 187 9.93 -5.16 14.34
C LEU A 187 10.99 -6.01 15.07
N PRO A 188 12.30 -5.76 14.92
CA PRO A 188 13.31 -6.52 15.63
C PRO A 188 13.22 -6.39 17.16
N ILE A 189 12.73 -5.27 17.71
CA ILE A 189 12.71 -5.01 19.16
C ILE A 189 11.95 -6.13 19.94
N PRO A 190 10.67 -6.41 19.66
CA PRO A 190 9.95 -7.49 20.34
C PRO A 190 10.51 -8.87 20.00
N LEU A 191 11.03 -9.07 18.77
CA LEU A 191 11.59 -10.36 18.38
C LEU A 191 12.88 -10.68 19.14
N LYS A 192 13.76 -9.69 19.32
CA LYS A 192 14.98 -9.83 20.14
C LYS A 192 14.65 -10.09 21.59
N ALA A 193 13.58 -9.47 22.11
CA ALA A 193 13.13 -9.69 23.48
C ALA A 193 12.59 -11.12 23.72
N ILE A 194 11.92 -11.72 22.73
CA ILE A 194 11.32 -13.06 22.84
C ILE A 194 12.31 -14.17 22.48
N TYR A 195 13.05 -14.00 21.39
CA TYR A 195 13.89 -15.06 20.80
C TYR A 195 15.38 -14.91 21.11
N GLY A 196 15.82 -13.75 21.60
CA GLY A 196 17.24 -13.46 21.77
C GLY A 196 17.88 -12.89 20.51
N VAL A 197 19.22 -12.84 20.51
CA VAL A 197 20.02 -12.13 19.51
C VAL A 197 21.21 -12.97 19.08
N THR A 198 21.40 -13.12 17.77
CA THR A 198 22.66 -13.57 17.18
C THR A 198 23.40 -12.39 16.55
N LYS A 199 24.72 -12.39 16.75
CA LYS A 199 25.62 -11.43 16.12
C LYS A 199 26.06 -11.96 14.76
N ALA A 200 25.59 -11.32 13.70
CA ALA A 200 26.03 -11.59 12.34
C ALA A 200 27.16 -10.61 11.98
N SER A 201 28.25 -11.12 11.42
CA SER A 201 29.37 -10.32 10.91
C SER A 201 29.53 -10.61 9.42
N PRO A 202 29.15 -9.69 8.51
CA PRO A 202 29.58 -9.78 7.13
C PRO A 202 31.06 -9.43 7.09
N SER A 203 31.91 -10.41 6.75
CA SER A 203 33.33 -10.18 6.55
C SER A 203 33.61 -9.92 5.08
N THR A 204 33.49 -8.67 4.65
CA THR A 204 34.05 -8.25 3.37
C THR A 204 34.63 -6.86 3.56
N SER A 205 35.92 -6.67 3.22
CA SER A 205 36.66 -5.38 3.23
C SER A 205 37.11 -4.80 4.59
N GLY A 206 37.58 -5.62 5.53
CA GLY A 206 38.41 -5.15 6.67
C GLY A 206 37.69 -4.34 7.76
N VAL A 207 36.41 -4.01 7.55
CA VAL A 207 35.51 -3.45 8.56
C VAL A 207 34.45 -4.50 8.88
N SER A 208 34.63 -5.22 9.98
CA SER A 208 33.61 -6.14 10.50
C SER A 208 32.50 -5.34 11.16
N MET A 209 31.45 -5.01 10.44
CA MET A 209 30.24 -4.48 11.06
C MET A 209 29.49 -5.63 11.71
N THR A 210 29.45 -5.68 13.03
CA THR A 210 28.65 -6.68 13.75
C THR A 210 27.22 -6.16 13.87
N TRP A 211 26.27 -6.88 13.30
CA TRP A 211 24.85 -6.57 13.40
C TRP A 211 24.15 -7.59 14.29
N GLU A 212 23.24 -7.10 15.12
CA GLU A 212 22.41 -7.94 15.97
C GLU A 212 21.10 -8.26 15.25
N GLN A 213 20.91 -9.53 14.88
CA GLN A 213 19.67 -10.02 14.31
C GLN A 213 18.88 -10.84 15.33
N PRO A 214 17.54 -10.78 15.33
CA PRO A 214 16.73 -11.64 16.19
C PRO A 214 16.90 -13.12 15.81
N ASP A 215 16.98 -14.01 16.79
CA ASP A 215 17.04 -15.48 16.58
C ASP A 215 15.67 -16.11 16.23
N ALA A 216 14.73 -15.28 15.80
CA ALA A 216 13.40 -15.72 15.43
C ALA A 216 13.44 -16.55 14.13
N PRO A 217 12.53 -17.53 13.96
CA PRO A 217 12.43 -18.29 12.71
C PRO A 217 12.25 -17.35 11.51
N LEU A 218 13.07 -17.53 10.46
CA LEU A 218 13.07 -16.67 9.26
C LEU A 218 11.66 -16.46 8.69
N GLY A 219 10.85 -17.53 8.64
CA GLY A 219 9.49 -17.44 8.11
C GLY A 219 8.56 -16.56 8.94
N LEU A 220 8.75 -16.53 10.26
CA LEU A 220 8.01 -15.63 11.15
C LEU A 220 8.44 -14.18 10.92
N VAL A 221 9.75 -13.92 10.87
CA VAL A 221 10.29 -12.58 10.60
C VAL A 221 9.77 -12.04 9.27
N ALA A 222 9.88 -12.84 8.21
CA ALA A 222 9.44 -12.48 6.85
C ALA A 222 7.92 -12.34 6.70
N PHE A 223 7.13 -13.00 7.55
CA PHE A 223 5.68 -12.82 7.56
C PHE A 223 5.31 -11.54 8.30
N LEU A 224 5.93 -11.29 9.44
CA LEU A 224 5.69 -10.07 10.23
C LEU A 224 6.15 -8.83 9.46
N SER A 225 7.27 -8.90 8.74
CA SER A 225 7.77 -7.81 7.89
C SER A 225 6.76 -7.33 6.85
N ARG A 226 5.79 -8.18 6.46
CA ARG A 226 4.71 -7.87 5.51
C ARG A 226 3.44 -7.29 6.12
N LEU A 227 3.32 -7.24 7.44
CA LEU A 227 2.11 -6.71 8.09
C LEU A 227 1.84 -5.23 7.76
N PRO A 228 2.85 -4.35 7.63
CA PRO A 228 2.60 -2.99 7.16
C PRO A 228 1.99 -3.00 5.76
N PRO A 229 0.93 -2.21 5.52
CA PRO A 229 0.30 -2.15 4.20
C PRO A 229 1.27 -1.83 3.07
N THR A 230 2.30 -1.03 3.33
CA THR A 230 3.32 -0.66 2.34
C THR A 230 4.20 -1.85 1.95
N ASN A 231 4.68 -2.63 2.92
CA ASN A 231 5.51 -3.82 2.66
C ASN A 231 4.69 -4.92 1.97
N ALA A 232 3.43 -5.07 2.38
CA ALA A 232 2.48 -5.95 1.69
C ALA A 232 2.28 -5.55 0.22
N HIS A 233 2.10 -4.25 -0.06
CA HIS A 233 1.99 -3.71 -1.42
C HIS A 233 3.26 -3.94 -2.24
N GLN A 234 4.43 -3.74 -1.65
CA GLN A 234 5.72 -3.96 -2.32
C GLN A 234 5.89 -5.43 -2.71
N ALA A 235 5.66 -6.36 -1.78
CA ALA A 235 5.67 -7.79 -2.09
C ALA A 235 4.67 -8.16 -3.19
N LEU A 236 3.45 -7.64 -3.12
CA LEU A 236 2.40 -7.94 -4.09
C LEU A 236 2.70 -7.38 -5.49
N THR A 237 3.34 -6.21 -5.59
CA THR A 237 3.71 -5.57 -6.86
C THR A 237 5.01 -6.12 -7.44
N ASN A 238 5.95 -6.60 -6.63
CA ASN A 238 7.18 -7.24 -7.10
C ASN A 238 6.90 -8.53 -7.89
N TRP A 239 5.85 -9.26 -7.51
CA TRP A 239 5.47 -10.53 -8.15
C TRP A 239 5.11 -10.41 -9.64
N PRO A 240 4.17 -9.56 -10.07
CA PRO A 240 3.88 -9.37 -11.48
C PRO A 240 5.04 -8.73 -12.24
N LEU A 241 5.96 -8.01 -11.57
CA LEU A 241 7.17 -7.48 -12.18
C LEU A 241 8.24 -8.56 -12.44
N GLY A 242 8.04 -9.79 -11.98
CA GLY A 242 9.03 -10.87 -12.12
C GLY A 242 10.23 -10.73 -11.20
N LEU A 243 10.13 -9.88 -10.16
CA LEU A 243 11.20 -9.68 -9.19
C LEU A 243 11.23 -10.82 -8.15
N PRO A 244 12.39 -11.06 -7.52
CA PRO A 244 12.48 -12.00 -6.41
C PRO A 244 11.49 -11.69 -5.30
N ASN A 245 11.05 -12.74 -4.58
CA ASN A 245 10.08 -12.62 -3.50
C ASN A 245 10.70 -11.85 -2.32
N SER A 246 10.39 -10.56 -2.24
CA SER A 246 10.83 -9.61 -1.23
C SER A 246 9.73 -8.58 -0.99
N ASP A 247 9.62 -8.10 0.22
CA ASP A 247 8.68 -7.08 0.68
C ASP A 247 9.24 -5.66 0.65
N SER A 248 10.40 -5.48 0.00
CA SER A 248 11.04 -4.18 -0.24
C SER A 248 10.70 -3.58 -1.61
N LEU A 249 10.94 -2.28 -1.79
CA LEU A 249 10.75 -1.59 -3.07
C LEU A 249 11.60 -2.23 -4.18
N SER A 250 11.05 -2.32 -5.39
CA SER A 250 11.71 -2.88 -6.58
C SER A 250 13.10 -2.29 -6.84
N ILE A 251 13.28 -0.98 -6.63
CA ILE A 251 14.59 -0.35 -6.77
C ILE A 251 15.61 -0.92 -5.79
N PHE A 252 15.23 -1.19 -4.54
CA PHE A 252 16.12 -1.77 -3.54
C PHE A 252 16.35 -3.26 -3.79
N VAL A 253 15.33 -3.99 -4.24
CA VAL A 253 15.48 -5.40 -4.66
C VAL A 253 16.46 -5.51 -5.84
N ILE A 254 16.34 -4.66 -6.85
CA ILE A 254 17.26 -4.65 -7.99
C ILE A 254 18.68 -4.28 -7.57
N ARG A 255 18.83 -3.29 -6.68
CA ARG A 255 20.14 -2.93 -6.13
C ARG A 255 20.76 -4.08 -5.36
N GLN A 256 19.98 -4.83 -4.58
CA GLN A 256 20.46 -6.02 -3.84
C GLN A 256 20.98 -7.14 -4.76
N LEU A 257 20.56 -7.16 -6.03
CA LEU A 257 21.05 -8.10 -7.04
C LEU A 257 22.36 -7.63 -7.70
N GLU A 258 22.84 -6.42 -7.41
CA GLU A 258 24.14 -5.93 -7.88
C GLU A 258 25.27 -6.60 -7.06
N PRO A 259 26.32 -7.18 -7.71
CA PRO A 259 27.35 -7.98 -7.01
C PRO A 259 28.06 -7.30 -5.84
N ASP A 260 28.19 -5.98 -5.90
CA ASP A 260 28.95 -5.17 -4.93
C ASP A 260 28.05 -4.37 -3.98
N PHE A 261 26.74 -4.66 -3.95
CA PHE A 261 25.79 -3.90 -3.13
C PHE A 261 25.05 -4.80 -2.14
N ILE A 262 25.02 -4.34 -0.89
CA ILE A 262 24.25 -4.97 0.19
C ILE A 262 23.33 -3.91 0.78
N ALA A 263 22.02 -4.10 0.62
CA ALA A 263 20.97 -3.40 1.35
C ALA A 263 20.64 -4.18 2.64
N PRO A 264 20.97 -3.64 3.83
CA PRO A 264 20.78 -4.35 5.10
C PRO A 264 19.32 -4.77 5.40
N SER A 265 18.36 -4.03 4.86
CA SER A 265 16.92 -4.26 5.10
C SER A 265 16.22 -5.05 3.99
N VAL A 266 16.93 -5.47 2.95
CA VAL A 266 16.33 -6.20 1.83
C VAL A 266 16.58 -7.69 1.99
N VAL A 267 15.50 -8.45 2.19
CA VAL A 267 15.56 -9.91 2.26
C VAL A 267 14.96 -10.50 1.00
N ILE A 268 15.77 -11.25 0.25
CA ILE A 268 15.32 -12.08 -0.86
C ILE A 268 15.05 -13.48 -0.32
N LEU A 269 13.78 -13.88 -0.27
CA LEU A 269 13.41 -15.12 0.40
C LEU A 269 13.96 -16.38 -0.29
N GLY A 270 14.14 -16.36 -1.61
CA GLY A 270 14.75 -17.50 -2.31
C GLY A 270 16.18 -17.78 -1.82
N ASP A 271 16.98 -16.73 -1.68
CA ASP A 271 18.37 -16.81 -1.23
C ASP A 271 18.45 -17.12 0.26
N ALA A 272 17.59 -16.47 1.06
CA ALA A 272 17.55 -16.66 2.51
C ALA A 272 17.16 -18.09 2.93
N TYR A 273 16.36 -18.79 2.11
CA TYR A 273 16.03 -20.20 2.31
C TYR A 273 17.06 -21.17 1.69
N GLY A 274 18.11 -20.68 1.02
CA GLY A 274 19.21 -21.51 0.53
C GLY A 274 18.79 -22.62 -0.42
N GLY A 275 17.79 -22.35 -1.28
CA GLY A 275 17.23 -23.34 -2.20
C GLY A 275 16.17 -24.27 -1.59
N GLN A 276 15.88 -24.16 -0.30
CA GLN A 276 14.70 -24.79 0.30
C GLN A 276 13.41 -24.11 -0.22
N PRO A 277 12.29 -24.84 -0.32
CA PRO A 277 11.04 -24.25 -0.75
C PRO A 277 10.58 -23.17 0.24
N VAL A 278 10.35 -21.97 -0.28
CA VAL A 278 9.76 -20.87 0.51
C VAL A 278 8.36 -21.28 0.97
N PRO A 279 8.03 -21.17 2.27
CA PRO A 279 6.71 -21.54 2.78
C PRO A 279 5.56 -20.82 2.05
N PHE A 280 4.45 -21.52 1.83
CA PHE A 280 3.32 -21.00 1.06
C PHE A 280 2.72 -19.71 1.64
N TYR A 281 2.77 -19.52 2.96
CA TYR A 281 2.27 -18.31 3.63
C TYR A 281 3.14 -17.06 3.35
N LEU A 282 4.32 -17.23 2.75
CA LEU A 282 5.16 -16.15 2.23
C LEU A 282 5.01 -15.95 0.72
N HIS A 283 4.03 -16.59 0.09
CA HIS A 283 3.73 -16.29 -1.31
C HIS A 283 3.25 -14.82 -1.44
N PRO A 284 3.67 -14.07 -2.48
CA PRO A 284 3.28 -12.67 -2.65
C PRO A 284 1.77 -12.40 -2.62
N LEU A 285 0.94 -13.34 -3.10
CA LEU A 285 -0.52 -13.26 -3.02
C LEU A 285 -1.04 -13.14 -1.58
N VAL A 286 -0.34 -13.72 -0.61
CA VAL A 286 -0.71 -13.63 0.81
C VAL A 286 -0.62 -12.18 1.29
N SER A 287 0.28 -11.38 0.72
CA SER A 287 0.33 -9.94 1.01
C SER A 287 -0.94 -9.21 0.56
N GLY A 288 -1.59 -9.66 -0.51
CA GLY A 288 -2.93 -9.19 -0.88
C GLY A 288 -3.99 -9.55 0.16
N VAL A 289 -3.92 -10.75 0.74
CA VAL A 289 -4.78 -11.17 1.85
C VAL A 289 -4.53 -10.33 3.11
N VAL A 290 -3.26 -10.05 3.44
CA VAL A 290 -2.88 -9.18 4.56
C VAL A 290 -3.51 -7.80 4.40
N LEU A 291 -3.45 -7.20 3.20
CA LEU A 291 -4.09 -5.91 2.91
C LEU A 291 -5.61 -5.95 3.13
N LEU A 292 -6.28 -7.01 2.67
CA LEU A 292 -7.73 -7.16 2.82
C LEU A 292 -8.14 -7.39 4.29
N VAL A 293 -7.39 -8.21 5.02
CA VAL A 293 -7.63 -8.47 6.45
C VAL A 293 -7.42 -7.19 7.25
N PHE A 294 -6.33 -6.47 7.01
CA PHE A 294 -6.06 -5.17 7.63
C PHE A 294 -7.21 -4.18 7.39
N SER A 295 -7.62 -4.00 6.14
CA SER A 295 -8.68 -3.05 5.82
C SER A 295 -10.03 -3.46 6.40
N THR A 296 -10.35 -4.74 6.38
CA THR A 296 -11.61 -5.26 6.92
C THR A 296 -11.66 -5.09 8.43
N ALA A 297 -10.56 -5.36 9.14
CA ALA A 297 -10.49 -5.17 10.59
C ALA A 297 -10.71 -3.71 10.99
N VAL A 298 -10.01 -2.76 10.36
CA VAL A 298 -10.17 -1.32 10.64
C VAL A 298 -11.57 -0.84 10.26
N PHE A 299 -12.11 -1.29 9.12
CA PHE A 299 -13.45 -0.94 8.67
C PHE A 299 -14.53 -1.47 9.62
N ALA A 300 -14.43 -2.74 10.04
CA ALA A 300 -15.39 -3.37 10.95
C ALA A 300 -15.40 -2.68 12.32
N LEU A 301 -14.23 -2.33 12.86
CA LEU A 301 -14.11 -1.56 14.10
C LEU A 301 -14.81 -0.20 13.97
N GLY A 302 -14.54 0.54 12.89
CA GLY A 302 -15.19 1.81 12.60
C GLY A 302 -16.71 1.70 12.48
N TYR A 303 -17.19 0.69 11.75
CA TYR A 303 -18.62 0.42 11.59
C TYR A 303 -19.30 0.11 12.92
N TYR A 304 -18.71 -0.75 13.75
CA TYR A 304 -19.27 -1.12 15.05
C TYR A 304 -19.37 0.10 15.99
N THR A 305 -18.32 0.91 16.06
CA THR A 305 -18.34 2.15 16.86
C THR A 305 -19.38 3.14 16.34
N PHE A 306 -19.50 3.29 15.01
CA PHE A 306 -20.47 4.17 14.37
C PHE A 306 -21.92 3.72 14.62
N ASN A 307 -22.17 2.42 14.67
CA ASN A 307 -23.49 1.88 14.96
C ASN A 307 -23.91 2.16 16.41
N ASN A 308 -23.00 1.97 17.37
CA ASN A 308 -23.33 2.02 18.80
C ASN A 308 -23.39 3.43 19.39
N THR A 309 -22.68 4.42 18.84
CA THR A 309 -22.58 5.76 19.46
C THR A 309 -23.81 6.66 19.25
N ASP A 310 -24.63 6.40 18.24
CA ASP A 310 -25.83 7.22 17.95
C ASP A 310 -27.10 6.72 18.67
N PHE A 311 -27.04 5.67 19.50
CA PHE A 311 -28.17 5.19 20.32
C PHE A 311 -28.24 5.83 21.73
N ASN A 312 -27.25 6.64 22.11
CA ASN A 312 -27.14 7.24 23.43
C ASN A 312 -27.27 8.79 23.42
N GLN A 313 -28.04 9.35 22.49
CA GLN A 313 -28.40 10.78 22.49
C GLN A 313 -29.92 10.95 22.55
#